data_AF-A0A8J3G492-F1
#
_entry.id   AF-A0A8J3G492-F1
#
_cell.length_a   1.000
_cell.length_b   1.000
_cell.length_c   1.000
_cell.angle_alpha   90.00
_cell.angle_beta   90.00
_cell.angle_gamma   90.00
#
_symmetry.space_group_name_H-M   'P 1'
#
loop_
_entity.id
_entity.type
_entity.pdbx_description
1 polymer ?
#
loop_
_entity_poly.entity_id
_entity_poly.type
_entity_poly.pdbx_seq_one_letter_code
_entity_poly.pdbx_strand_id
1 'polypeptide(L)'
;MIIEHIYGTAKRKWGFNFTDLRGLEKVNGEFALIMTVYNLKRTINILGIPELLQLIQNWKPDYKRVSLALKSSLFGLFKALLAFKTLISKTNELNLILTQVQDYLSTNPLYASEMRFFQKTESFFTA
;
A
#
# COMPACT_ATOMS: atom_id res chain seq x y z
N MET A 1 28.25 25.83 16.99
CA MET A 1 27.80 26.96 16.16
C MET A 1 28.03 26.71 14.66
N ILE A 2 27.48 25.62 14.10
CA ILE A 2 27.63 25.29 12.67
C ILE A 2 26.40 25.78 11.88
N ILE A 3 25.22 25.53 12.44
CA ILE A 3 23.93 25.80 11.82
C ILE A 3 23.68 27.32 11.67
N GLU A 4 23.99 28.13 12.68
CA GLU A 4 23.80 29.59 12.62
C GLU A 4 24.59 30.26 11.49
N HIS A 5 25.82 29.79 11.23
CA HIS A 5 26.63 30.33 10.14
C HIS A 5 26.01 30.02 8.77
N ILE A 6 25.40 28.83 8.61
CA ILE A 6 24.70 28.43 7.38
C ILE A 6 23.48 29.34 7.17
N TYR A 7 22.65 29.51 8.20
CA TYR A 7 21.50 30.41 8.17
C TYR A 7 21.91 31.87 7.94
N GLY A 8 22.98 32.34 8.59
CA GLY A 8 23.51 33.68 8.42
C GLY A 8 23.98 33.92 6.98
N THR A 9 24.61 32.93 6.36
CA THR A 9 25.01 33.01 4.94
C THR A 9 23.79 33.08 4.02
N ALA A 10 22.81 32.19 4.20
CA ALA A 10 21.61 32.18 3.37
C ALA A 10 20.81 33.49 3.49
N LYS A 11 20.62 34.00 4.70
CA LYS A 11 19.85 35.22 4.93
C LYS A 11 20.61 36.49 4.54
N ARG A 12 21.86 36.67 5.03
CA ARG A 12 22.62 37.92 4.84
C ARG A 12 23.34 38.01 3.51
N LYS A 13 24.00 36.93 3.06
CA LYS A 13 24.80 36.96 1.82
C LYS A 13 23.96 36.68 0.58
N TRP A 14 22.95 35.83 0.68
CA TRP A 14 22.10 35.47 -0.47
C TRP A 14 20.77 36.22 -0.50
N GLY A 15 20.43 36.96 0.57
CA GLY A 15 19.23 37.80 0.61
C GLY A 15 17.91 37.02 0.79
N PHE A 16 17.96 35.75 1.20
CA PHE A 16 16.75 34.96 1.50
C PHE A 16 16.10 35.42 2.82
N ASN A 17 15.36 36.51 2.75
CA ASN A 17 14.62 37.07 3.90
C ASN A 17 13.19 36.54 3.99
N PHE A 18 12.60 36.15 2.86
CA PHE A 18 11.25 35.62 2.73
C PHE A 18 11.23 34.44 1.75
N THR A 19 10.17 33.64 1.84
CA THR A 19 9.85 32.54 0.93
C THR A 19 8.76 33.01 -0.02
N ASP A 20 8.85 32.67 -1.30
CA ASP A 20 7.91 33.16 -2.32
C ASP A 20 6.63 32.30 -2.33
N LEU A 21 6.78 31.01 -2.04
CA LEU A 21 5.66 30.08 -1.93
C LEU A 21 4.90 30.24 -0.61
N ARG A 22 3.60 29.90 -0.68
CA ARG A 22 2.68 29.87 0.46
C ARG A 22 2.29 28.44 0.79
N GLY A 23 2.21 28.14 2.08
CA GLY A 23 1.88 26.82 2.60
C GLY A 23 3.12 26.04 3.06
N LEU A 24 2.99 25.34 4.19
CA LEU A 24 4.10 24.72 4.91
C LEU A 24 4.90 23.73 4.05
N GLU A 25 4.22 22.88 3.29
CA GLU A 25 4.85 21.88 2.43
C GLU A 25 5.74 22.53 1.36
N LYS A 26 5.23 23.57 0.69
CA LYS A 26 5.94 24.27 -0.39
C LYS A 26 7.12 25.07 0.14
N VAL A 27 6.93 25.77 1.27
CA VAL A 27 8.00 26.50 1.96
C VAL A 27 9.12 25.57 2.41
N ASN A 28 8.77 24.38 2.94
CA ASN A 28 9.76 23.37 3.27
C ASN A 28 10.55 22.92 2.04
N GLY A 29 9.90 22.80 0.88
CA GLY A 29 10.55 22.51 -0.39
C GLY A 29 11.55 23.60 -0.81
N GLU A 30 11.17 24.87 -0.77
CA GLU A 30 12.09 25.99 -1.05
C GLU A 30 13.30 25.97 -0.13
N PHE A 31 13.06 25.81 1.17
CA PHE A 31 14.11 25.79 2.16
C PHE A 31 15.07 24.60 1.95
N ALA A 32 14.55 23.42 1.63
CA ALA A 32 15.36 22.25 1.29
C ALA A 32 16.23 22.49 0.04
N LEU A 33 15.70 23.19 -0.96
CA LEU A 33 16.46 23.56 -2.16
C LEU A 33 17.60 24.52 -1.83
N ILE A 34 17.34 25.57 -1.06
CA ILE A 34 18.36 26.55 -0.62
C ILE A 34 19.49 25.85 0.14
N MET A 35 19.14 24.96 1.08
CA MET A 35 20.13 24.22 1.86
C MET A 35 20.95 23.25 0.98
N THR A 36 20.32 22.62 -0.02
CA THR A 36 21.03 21.79 -1.00
C THR A 36 22.04 22.59 -1.80
N VAL A 37 21.66 23.76 -2.31
CA VAL A 37 22.56 24.66 -3.06
C VAL A 37 23.71 25.15 -2.18
N TYR A 38 23.45 25.47 -0.91
CA TYR A 38 24.50 25.86 0.03
C TYR A 38 25.53 24.75 0.21
N ASN A 39 25.06 23.53 0.45
CA ASN A 39 25.93 22.37 0.60
C ASN A 39 26.74 22.12 -0.66
N LEU A 40 26.12 22.19 -1.85
CA LEU A 40 26.81 22.00 -3.12
C LEU A 40 27.90 23.07 -3.35
N LYS A 41 27.57 24.35 -3.17
CA LYS A 41 28.54 25.44 -3.30
C LYS A 41 29.71 25.27 -2.33
N ARG A 42 29.42 24.84 -1.10
CA ARG A 42 30.44 24.59 -0.08
C ARG A 42 31.33 23.42 -0.46
N THR A 43 30.78 22.32 -0.97
CA THR A 43 31.54 21.16 -1.46
C THR A 43 32.46 21.58 -2.60
N ILE A 44 31.95 22.34 -3.58
CA ILE A 44 32.77 22.88 -4.68
C ILE A 44 33.91 23.74 -4.16
N ASN A 45 33.67 24.58 -3.14
CA ASN A 45 34.71 25.43 -2.57
C ASN A 45 35.79 24.65 -1.80
N ILE A 46 35.47 23.48 -1.24
CA ILE A 46 36.41 22.68 -0.45
C ILE A 46 37.21 21.72 -1.33
N LEU A 47 36.54 21.02 -2.26
CA LEU A 47 37.15 19.98 -3.10
C LEU A 47 37.56 20.50 -4.50
N GLY A 48 36.90 21.55 -4.98
CA GLY A 48 37.00 21.96 -6.38
C GLY A 48 36.10 21.14 -7.31
N ILE A 49 35.86 21.68 -8.50
CA ILE A 49 35.03 21.05 -9.53
C ILE A 49 35.60 19.70 -10.05
N PRO A 50 36.91 19.56 -10.36
CA PRO A 50 37.40 18.34 -10.99
C PRO A 50 37.32 17.12 -10.05
N GLU A 51 37.67 17.29 -8.78
CA GLU A 51 37.60 16.22 -7.78
C GLU A 51 36.14 15.80 -7.51
N LEU A 52 35.23 16.78 -7.42
CA LEU A 52 33.81 16.52 -7.24
C LEU A 52 33.23 15.67 -8.39
N LEU A 53 33.58 15.98 -9.63
CA LEU A 53 33.13 15.21 -10.79
C LEU A 53 33.66 13.77 -10.77
N GLN A 54 34.93 13.58 -10.44
CA GLN A 54 35.53 12.24 -10.31
C GLN A 54 34.83 11.43 -9.21
N LEU A 55 34.55 12.05 -8.06
CA LEU A 55 33.82 11.39 -6.97
C LEU A 55 32.42 10.96 -7.40
N ILE A 56 31.69 11.83 -8.11
CA ILE A 56 30.34 11.51 -8.61
C ILE A 56 30.39 10.37 -9.63
N GLN A 57 31.37 10.38 -10.54
CA GLN A 57 31.53 9.30 -11.54
C GLN A 57 31.89 7.96 -10.89
N ASN A 58 32.71 7.98 -9.84
CA ASN A 58 33.12 6.79 -9.11
C ASN A 58 32.11 6.33 -8.05
N TRP A 59 31.06 7.12 -7.80
CA TRP A 59 30.09 6.85 -6.75
C TRP A 59 29.23 5.64 -7.11
N LYS A 60 29.34 4.57 -6.31
CA LYS A 60 28.52 3.35 -6.44
C LYS A 60 27.51 3.28 -5.30
N PRO A 61 26.25 3.67 -5.51
CA PRO A 61 25.20 3.57 -4.49
C PRO A 61 24.91 2.11 -4.11
N ASP A 62 24.84 1.84 -2.80
CA ASP A 62 24.43 0.54 -2.27
C ASP A 62 22.90 0.44 -2.22
N TYR A 63 22.30 -0.06 -3.31
CA TYR A 63 20.86 -0.26 -3.41
C TYR A 63 20.34 -1.53 -2.70
N LYS A 64 21.16 -2.24 -1.91
CA LYS A 64 20.71 -3.47 -1.22
C LYS A 64 19.48 -3.23 -0.34
N ARG A 65 19.39 -2.09 0.33
CA ARG A 65 18.26 -1.75 1.23
C ARG A 65 16.97 -1.48 0.47
N VAL A 66 17.03 -0.69 -0.60
CA VAL A 66 15.86 -0.35 -1.43
C VAL A 66 15.35 -1.60 -2.17
N SER A 67 16.27 -2.37 -2.75
CA SER A 67 15.90 -3.63 -3.42
C SER A 67 15.34 -4.67 -2.45
N LEU A 68 15.81 -4.72 -1.20
CA LEU A 68 15.27 -5.62 -0.19
C LEU A 68 13.85 -5.23 0.24
N ALA A 69 13.60 -3.93 0.43
CA ALA A 69 12.26 -3.42 0.75
C ALA A 69 11.25 -3.68 -0.38
N LEU A 70 11.68 -3.54 -1.64
CA LEU A 70 10.85 -3.88 -2.79
C LEU A 70 10.58 -5.39 -2.88
N LYS A 71 11.61 -6.22 -2.67
CA LYS A 71 11.47 -7.69 -2.68
C LYS A 71 10.52 -8.19 -1.59
N SER A 72 10.62 -7.65 -0.37
CA SER A 72 9.72 -8.05 0.72
C SER A 72 8.28 -7.61 0.46
N SER A 73 8.07 -6.41 -0.10
CA SER A 73 6.75 -5.93 -0.49
C SER A 73 6.12 -6.80 -1.59
N LEU A 74 6.89 -7.15 -2.63
CA LEU A 74 6.43 -8.04 -3.71
C LEU A 74 6.13 -9.46 -3.20
N PHE A 75 6.96 -9.98 -2.30
CA PHE A 75 6.73 -11.29 -1.68
C PHE A 75 5.45 -11.30 -0.83
N GLY A 76 5.16 -10.22 -0.11
CA GLY A 76 3.90 -10.05 0.62
C GLY A 76 2.68 -10.08 -0.31
N LEU A 77 2.74 -9.36 -1.43
CA LEU A 77 1.68 -9.37 -2.45
C LEU A 77 1.50 -10.76 -3.08
N PHE A 78 2.59 -11.46 -3.37
CA PHE A 78 2.54 -12.82 -3.91
C PHE A 78 1.90 -13.80 -2.92
N LYS A 79 2.26 -13.71 -1.62
CA LYS A 79 1.65 -14.53 -0.57
C LYS A 79 0.15 -14.25 -0.44
N ALA A 80 -0.26 -12.98 -0.52
CA ALA A 80 -1.67 -12.60 -0.52
C ALA A 80 -2.44 -13.15 -1.73
N LEU A 81 -1.83 -13.11 -2.92
CA LEU A 81 -2.40 -13.69 -4.14
C LEU A 81 -2.59 -15.21 -4.02
N LEU A 82 -1.59 -15.91 -3.47
CA LEU A 82 -1.67 -17.35 -3.25
C LEU A 82 -2.77 -17.70 -2.23
N ALA A 83 -2.86 -16.94 -1.14
CA ALA A 83 -3.92 -17.09 -0.15
C ALA A 83 -5.31 -16.85 -0.76
N PHE A 84 -5.46 -15.85 -1.63
CA PHE A 84 -6.70 -15.60 -2.35
C PHE A 84 -7.09 -16.76 -3.28
N LYS A 85 -6.12 -17.35 -3.99
CA LYS A 85 -6.36 -18.55 -4.80
C LYS A 85 -6.88 -19.72 -3.96
N THR A 86 -6.34 -19.92 -2.76
CA THR A 86 -6.82 -20.97 -1.84
C THR A 86 -8.21 -20.67 -1.25
N LEU A 87 -8.59 -19.40 -1.12
CA LEU A 87 -9.93 -19.02 -0.70
C LEU A 87 -10.95 -19.36 -1.79
N ILE A 88 -10.65 -19.03 -3.05
CA ILE A 88 -11.50 -19.34 -4.20
C ILE A 88 -11.77 -20.85 -4.32
N SER A 89 -10.76 -21.69 -4.12
CA SER A 89 -10.96 -23.14 -4.19
C SER A 89 -11.90 -23.63 -3.09
N LYS A 90 -11.74 -23.14 -1.85
CA LYS A 90 -12.65 -23.47 -0.74
C LYS A 90 -14.08 -23.02 -0.98
N THR A 91 -14.28 -21.83 -1.55
CA THR A 91 -15.63 -21.34 -1.87
C THR A 91 -16.29 -22.19 -2.95
N ASN A 92 -15.53 -22.65 -3.94
CA ASN A 92 -16.05 -23.52 -5.00
C ASN A 92 -16.46 -24.89 -4.46
N GLU A 93 -15.70 -25.47 -3.53
CA GLU A 93 -16.05 -26.72 -2.85
C GLU A 93 -17.34 -26.59 -2.03
N LEU A 94 -17.51 -25.50 -1.28
CA LEU A 94 -18.74 -25.26 -0.51
C LEU A 94 -19.96 -25.05 -1.42
N ASN A 95 -19.82 -24.33 -2.52
CA ASN A 95 -20.90 -24.13 -3.49
C ASN A 95 -21.34 -25.45 -4.15
N LEU A 96 -20.38 -26.35 -4.41
CA LEU A 96 -20.68 -27.68 -4.93
C LEU A 96 -21.51 -28.51 -3.93
N ILE A 97 -21.12 -28.48 -2.66
CA ILE A 97 -21.84 -29.18 -1.57
C ILE A 97 -23.24 -28.58 -1.37
N LEU A 98 -23.38 -27.26 -1.37
CA LEU A 98 -24.68 -26.58 -1.24
C LEU A 98 -25.64 -26.95 -2.38
N THR A 99 -25.12 -27.06 -3.61
CA THR A 99 -25.92 -27.49 -4.78
C THR A 99 -26.40 -28.93 -4.60
N GLN A 100 -25.53 -29.83 -4.14
CA GLN A 100 -25.90 -31.22 -3.85
C GLN A 100 -26.96 -31.34 -2.74
N VAL A 101 -26.86 -30.54 -1.68
CA VAL A 101 -27.85 -30.51 -0.60
C VAL A 101 -29.19 -29.96 -1.10
N GLN A 102 -29.18 -28.90 -1.90
CA GLN A 102 -30.41 -28.33 -2.49
C GLN A 102 -31.11 -29.33 -3.42
N ASP A 103 -30.35 -30.05 -4.26
CA ASP A 103 -30.87 -31.09 -5.15
C ASP A 103 -31.45 -32.28 -4.37
N TYR A 104 -30.83 -32.65 -3.25
CA TYR A 104 -31.35 -33.69 -2.35
C TYR A 104 -32.69 -33.28 -1.70
N LEU A 105 -32.81 -32.02 -1.28
CA LEU A 105 -34.06 -31.48 -0.72
C LEU A 105 -35.16 -31.35 -1.77
N SER A 106 -34.82 -31.10 -3.05
CA SER A 106 -35.77 -31.05 -4.15
C SER A 106 -36.25 -32.44 -4.61
N THR A 107 -35.43 -33.48 -4.45
CA THR A 107 -35.76 -34.87 -4.83
C THR A 107 -36.45 -35.64 -3.72
N ASN A 108 -36.27 -35.23 -2.45
CA ASN A 108 -36.97 -35.77 -1.29
C ASN A 108 -37.77 -34.66 -0.60
N PRO A 109 -39.00 -34.34 -1.05
CA PRO A 109 -39.89 -33.45 -0.31
C PRO A 109 -40.34 -34.18 0.96
N LEU A 110 -39.55 -34.04 2.04
CA LEU A 110 -40.04 -34.25 3.41
C LEU A 110 -41.37 -33.49 3.51
N TYR A 111 -42.44 -34.21 3.86
CA TYR A 111 -43.86 -33.81 3.91
C TYR A 111 -44.80 -34.15 2.72
N ALA A 112 -44.37 -34.82 1.65
CA ALA A 112 -45.36 -35.31 0.66
C ALA A 112 -46.22 -36.47 1.20
N SER A 113 -45.69 -37.27 2.14
CA SER A 113 -46.38 -38.41 2.75
C SER A 113 -47.10 -38.06 4.07
N GLU A 114 -46.58 -37.13 4.86
CA GLU A 114 -47.20 -36.72 6.14
C GLU A 114 -48.42 -35.80 5.94
N MET A 115 -48.48 -34.98 4.89
CA MET A 115 -49.66 -34.13 4.63
C MET A 115 -50.92 -34.91 4.22
N ARG A 116 -50.80 -36.15 3.72
CA ARG A 116 -51.97 -37.02 3.48
C ARG A 116 -52.61 -37.53 4.77
N PHE A 117 -51.87 -37.54 5.87
CA PHE A 117 -52.39 -37.94 7.17
C PHE A 117 -53.28 -36.84 7.79
N PHE A 118 -52.94 -35.57 7.56
CA PHE A 118 -53.68 -34.40 8.06
C PHE A 118 -54.92 -34.01 7.24
N GLN A 119 -55.00 -34.37 5.94
CA GLN A 119 -56.22 -34.12 5.15
C GLN A 119 -57.45 -34.91 5.65
N LYS A 120 -57.27 -36.04 6.36
CA LYS A 120 -58.37 -36.90 6.80
C LYS A 120 -59.11 -36.38 8.04
N THR A 121 -58.56 -35.41 8.77
CA THR A 121 -59.16 -34.90 10.01
C THR A 121 -60.06 -33.69 9.81
N GLU A 122 -60.00 -32.99 8.68
CA GLU A 122 -60.88 -31.84 8.41
C GLU A 122 -62.30 -32.25 7.99
N SER A 123 -62.52 -33.49 7.54
CA SER A 123 -63.86 -33.97 7.20
C SER A 123 -64.75 -34.27 8.42
N PHE A 124 -64.22 -34.19 9.65
CA PHE A 124 -64.99 -34.40 10.88
C PHE A 124 -65.69 -33.13 11.39
N PHE A 125 -65.51 -31.98 10.73
CA PHE A 125 -66.08 -30.69 11.15
C PHE A 125 -67.04 -30.03 10.15
N THR A 126 -67.52 -30.75 9.12
CA THR A 126 -68.54 -30.23 8.18
C THR A 126 -69.74 -31.17 8.07
N ALA A 127 -70.89 -30.64 8.52
CA ALA A 127 -72.29 -31.06 8.35
C ALA A 127 -72.76 -32.34 9.09
#